data_AF-A0A919MPP2-F1
#
_entry.id   AF-A0A919MPP2-F1
#
_cell.length_a   1.000
_cell.length_b   1.000
_cell.length_c   1.000
_cell.angle_alpha   90.00
_cell.angle_beta   90.00
_cell.angle_gamma   90.00
#
_symmetry.space_group_name_H-M   'P 1'
#
loop_
_entity.id
_entity.type
_entity.pdbx_description
1 polymer ?
#
loop_
_entity_poly.entity_id
_entity_poly.type
_entity_poly.pdbx_seq_one_letter_code
_entity_poly.pdbx_strand_id
1 'polypeptide(L)'
;MAEGPAAVTEAAPASVEGSPSSAASQPPPSEGSADAIATEPPDWSPGEFTEAQLAARIGERMLAAARRAERIGFVARVHRARPGHPVPSVELPTATVRFLVPRDLGFARTDAVAGVRDDVLALAVWAFREADAHFPGLNDVQVQVGGDGAAPGGPGLDAAVALAGLVLREGAVHVGAGLSADVVMVRRALEAGRMRWPLLAVDDLVAQLAAYRDRSARYRPDALADHVAEIFARRRAVSSTGAEAGDGRTGVRALRSRVLGTEEASETPLRRARLDGLGARVSAVGGDRVVEVFLAHADSATVLVLRRSYETTDAGPRLAGRKVAGVSLAALAGGAVVTESAARSASRAVRLGTRRLSRTEAMTSRGSWEDLPRALIADDLGALAAELDGLPPRPVRARVEAELVRVVPVAEVRSISYAPGAQRLDAVITDAAGVTAVVSATHAACAPGRLDSMAAALRGDLRYVAGSVRRSGGEVVIDPTGFALADSVVVPDLTDADRTADPGSAPAQAPDALGLALDEAAAVLAELAHGGLQHAPATVPDRLRATARRLRGVGLRRAGEAVEALAAGLGPDPGDAAVEAWVDAHLRVNLAAEMR
;
A
#
# COMPACT_ATOMS: atom_id res chain seq x y z
N MET A 1 -49.11 27.50 61.57
CA MET A 1 -48.46 28.62 60.86
C MET A 1 -48.31 28.18 59.39
N ALA A 2 -49.31 28.07 58.52
CA ALA A 2 -50.57 28.80 58.29
C ALA A 2 -50.35 30.28 57.93
N GLU A 3 -50.29 30.59 56.63
CA GLU A 3 -51.26 31.44 55.91
C GLU A 3 -50.85 31.61 54.42
N GLY A 4 -51.81 31.41 53.50
CA GLY A 4 -51.75 31.91 52.10
C GLY A 4 -52.20 33.39 52.06
N PRO A 5 -52.83 33.94 50.99
CA PRO A 5 -53.16 33.35 49.68
C PRO A 5 -53.02 34.32 48.45
N ALA A 6 -53.38 33.76 47.28
CA ALA A 6 -53.94 34.27 46.01
C ALA A 6 -54.28 35.78 45.74
N ALA A 7 -54.10 36.18 44.47
CA ALA A 7 -55.10 36.78 43.53
C ALA A 7 -54.37 37.21 42.21
N VAL A 8 -54.64 36.68 41.00
CA VAL A 8 -55.75 36.96 40.02
C VAL A 8 -55.77 38.46 39.63
N THR A 9 -55.62 38.86 38.34
CA THR A 9 -56.67 39.06 37.28
C THR A 9 -55.97 39.57 35.98
N GLU A 10 -56.15 38.98 34.78
CA GLU A 10 -56.99 39.44 33.62
C GLU A 10 -56.81 40.91 33.18
N ALA A 11 -56.81 41.39 31.92
CA ALA A 11 -56.69 40.91 30.54
C ALA A 11 -56.69 42.16 29.59
N ALA A 12 -55.93 42.11 28.49
CA ALA A 12 -56.09 42.75 27.14
C ALA A 12 -56.46 44.27 27.01
N PRO A 13 -56.53 44.93 25.82
CA PRO A 13 -56.05 44.63 24.45
C PRO A 13 -55.21 45.78 23.80
N ALA A 14 -54.94 45.62 22.50
CA ALA A 14 -54.12 46.41 21.57
C ALA A 14 -54.53 47.88 21.29
N SER A 15 -53.58 48.70 20.80
CA SER A 15 -53.62 49.48 19.53
C SER A 15 -52.39 50.43 19.46
N VAL A 16 -51.44 50.22 18.53
CA VAL A 16 -51.22 50.90 17.22
C VAL A 16 -50.81 52.39 17.30
N GLU A 17 -49.89 52.76 16.39
CA GLU A 17 -49.33 54.10 16.08
C GLU A 17 -48.12 54.54 16.93
N GLY A 18 -47.00 55.01 16.38
CA GLY A 18 -46.55 55.18 15.01
C GLY A 18 -45.07 55.59 15.06
N SER A 19 -44.30 55.19 14.06
CA SER A 19 -42.90 55.61 13.90
C SER A 19 -42.79 57.12 13.68
N PRO A 20 -41.65 57.72 14.05
CA PRO A 20 -40.72 58.05 12.97
C PRO A 20 -39.26 57.68 13.26
N SER A 21 -38.66 57.18 12.18
CA SER A 21 -37.25 57.21 11.78
C SER A 21 -36.34 58.24 12.49
N SER A 22 -35.18 57.78 13.00
CA SER A 22 -33.86 58.31 12.64
C SER A 22 -32.70 57.51 13.27
N ALA A 23 -31.68 57.24 12.45
CA ALA A 23 -30.28 56.85 12.76
C ALA A 23 -30.05 55.50 13.47
N ALA A 24 -29.82 54.41 12.73
CA ALA A 24 -28.53 53.98 12.17
C ALA A 24 -27.84 52.90 13.03
N SER A 25 -28.10 51.64 12.70
CA SER A 25 -27.23 50.50 13.00
C SER A 25 -27.35 49.50 11.84
N GLN A 26 -26.27 49.39 11.07
CA GLN A 26 -26.16 48.46 9.94
C GLN A 26 -26.05 47.01 10.44
N PRO A 27 -26.76 46.06 9.81
CA PRO A 27 -26.61 44.63 10.06
C PRO A 27 -25.31 44.07 9.44
N PRO A 28 -24.80 42.93 9.95
CA PRO A 28 -23.58 42.30 9.45
C PRO A 28 -23.76 41.83 7.99
N PRO A 29 -22.68 41.81 7.19
CA PRO A 29 -22.76 41.37 5.81
C PRO A 29 -23.07 39.87 5.75
N SER A 30 -24.07 39.55 4.94
CA SER A 30 -24.44 38.21 4.50
C SER A 30 -23.20 37.47 3.96
N GLU A 31 -22.86 36.35 4.60
CA GLU A 31 -21.98 35.33 4.03
C GLU A 31 -22.66 34.79 2.78
N GLY A 32 -22.21 35.28 1.63
CA GLY A 32 -22.61 34.76 0.33
C GLY A 32 -22.16 33.30 0.24
N SER A 33 -23.12 32.44 -0.10
CA SER A 33 -22.89 31.08 -0.58
C SER A 33 -21.66 31.06 -1.49
N ALA A 34 -20.61 30.37 -1.06
CA ALA A 34 -19.56 29.93 -1.94
C ALA A 34 -20.16 28.86 -2.85
N ASP A 35 -20.83 29.30 -3.91
CA ASP A 35 -21.15 28.46 -5.05
C ASP A 35 -19.87 27.76 -5.48
N ALA A 36 -19.91 26.43 -5.45
CA ALA A 36 -18.90 25.58 -6.01
C ALA A 36 -18.87 25.84 -7.53
N ILE A 37 -18.00 26.76 -7.94
CA ILE A 37 -17.65 26.92 -9.34
C ILE A 37 -16.93 25.63 -9.74
N ALA A 38 -17.67 24.75 -10.42
CA ALA A 38 -17.11 23.70 -11.25
C ALA A 38 -16.19 24.38 -12.28
N THR A 39 -14.92 24.54 -11.90
CA THR A 39 -13.92 25.21 -12.71
C THR A 39 -13.39 24.16 -13.67
N GLU A 40 -13.55 24.40 -14.98
CA GLU A 40 -12.82 23.64 -16.00
C GLU A 40 -11.34 23.54 -15.60
N PRO A 41 -10.68 22.37 -15.79
CA PRO A 41 -9.28 22.24 -15.43
C PRO A 41 -8.46 23.33 -16.14
N PRO A 42 -7.70 24.16 -15.40
CA PRO A 42 -7.04 25.31 -15.99
C PRO A 42 -6.02 24.86 -17.03
N ASP A 43 -6.01 25.52 -18.19
CA ASP A 43 -4.99 25.39 -19.24
C ASP A 43 -3.69 26.06 -18.77
N TRP A 44 -3.01 25.40 -17.83
CA TRP A 44 -1.75 25.82 -17.21
C TRP A 44 -1.02 24.63 -16.60
N SER A 45 0.30 24.59 -16.75
CA SER A 45 1.17 23.67 -16.04
C SER A 45 2.26 24.40 -15.25
N PRO A 46 2.61 23.95 -14.02
CA PRO A 46 3.81 24.43 -13.32
C PRO A 46 5.11 24.27 -14.12
N GLY A 47 5.14 23.44 -15.16
CA GLY A 47 6.30 23.31 -16.06
C GLY A 47 6.67 24.62 -16.79
N GLU A 48 5.72 25.55 -16.91
CA GLU A 48 5.89 26.84 -17.59
C GLU A 48 6.77 27.85 -16.81
N PHE A 49 7.01 27.65 -15.50
CA PHE A 49 7.90 28.53 -14.74
C PHE A 49 9.32 28.50 -15.28
N THR A 50 9.93 29.66 -15.53
CA THR A 50 11.28 29.79 -16.12
C THR A 50 12.40 29.59 -15.10
N GLU A 51 13.60 29.27 -15.58
CA GLU A 51 14.82 29.21 -14.74
C GLU A 51 15.07 30.52 -13.98
N ALA A 52 14.77 31.67 -14.59
CA ALA A 52 14.92 32.98 -13.95
C ALA A 52 13.95 33.16 -12.77
N GLN A 53 12.70 32.71 -12.92
CA GLN A 53 11.71 32.73 -11.83
C GLN A 53 12.10 31.77 -10.69
N LEU A 54 12.62 30.58 -11.03
CA LEU A 54 13.18 29.66 -10.05
C LEU A 54 14.34 30.30 -9.29
N ALA A 55 15.34 30.84 -10.01
CA ALA A 55 16.50 31.50 -9.41
C ALA A 55 16.11 32.66 -8.49
N ALA A 56 15.12 33.48 -8.89
CA ALA A 56 14.61 34.57 -8.07
C ALA A 56 13.94 34.09 -6.77
N ARG A 57 13.26 32.93 -6.79
CA ARG A 57 12.52 32.39 -5.64
C ARG A 57 13.38 31.63 -4.65
N ILE A 58 14.33 30.81 -5.12
CA ILE A 58 15.10 29.88 -4.27
C ILE A 58 16.58 30.26 -4.14
N GLY A 59 17.06 31.17 -4.98
CA GLY A 59 18.46 31.60 -5.05
C GLY A 59 19.37 30.63 -5.81
N GLU A 60 20.45 31.17 -6.39
CA GLU A 60 21.41 30.45 -7.24
C GLU A 60 22.04 29.22 -6.57
N ARG A 61 22.29 29.28 -5.27
CA ARG A 61 22.90 28.15 -4.52
C ARG A 61 21.98 26.93 -4.49
N MET A 62 20.68 27.14 -4.30
CA MET A 62 19.69 26.05 -4.27
C MET A 62 19.40 25.55 -5.68
N LEU A 63 19.37 26.44 -6.67
CA LEU A 63 19.25 26.04 -8.08
C LEU A 63 20.45 25.18 -8.52
N ALA A 64 21.67 25.50 -8.09
CA ALA A 64 22.85 24.68 -8.33
C ALA A 64 22.78 23.31 -7.61
N ALA A 65 22.11 23.22 -6.45
CA ALA A 65 21.85 21.95 -5.78
C ALA A 65 20.83 21.11 -6.55
N ALA A 66 19.75 21.72 -7.03
CA ALA A 66 18.78 21.08 -7.89
C ALA A 66 19.44 20.52 -9.16
N ARG A 67 20.28 21.31 -9.86
CA ARG A 67 21.03 20.86 -11.06
C ARG A 67 21.98 19.69 -10.77
N ARG A 68 22.51 19.57 -9.54
CA ARG A 68 23.28 18.38 -9.14
C ARG A 68 22.39 17.15 -9.04
N ALA A 69 21.20 17.29 -8.45
CA ALA A 69 20.22 16.22 -8.35
C ALA A 69 19.68 15.80 -9.74
N GLU A 70 19.39 16.76 -10.61
CA GLU A 70 19.01 16.51 -12.01
C GLU A 70 20.09 15.71 -12.77
N ARG A 71 21.37 16.08 -12.66
CA ARG A 71 22.46 15.34 -13.29
C ARG A 71 22.59 13.90 -12.79
N ILE A 72 22.34 13.69 -11.49
CA ILE A 72 22.30 12.35 -10.89
C ILE A 72 21.08 11.57 -11.40
N GLY A 73 20.01 12.27 -11.74
CA GLY A 73 18.71 11.70 -12.04
C GLY A 73 17.83 11.68 -10.80
N PHE A 74 16.53 11.95 -10.98
CA PHE A 74 15.52 11.70 -9.97
C PHE A 74 14.19 11.29 -10.61
N VAL A 75 13.36 10.56 -9.87
CA VAL A 75 11.96 10.31 -10.24
C VAL A 75 11.02 11.20 -9.45
N ALA A 76 9.96 11.63 -10.10
CA ALA A 76 8.89 12.40 -9.51
C ALA A 76 7.54 11.84 -9.95
N ARG A 77 6.55 11.79 -9.06
CA ARG A 77 5.16 11.55 -9.44
C ARG A 77 4.45 12.90 -9.57
N VAL A 78 4.04 13.21 -10.78
CA VAL A 78 3.36 14.44 -11.15
C VAL A 78 1.86 14.19 -11.16
N HIS A 79 1.15 14.99 -10.39
CA HIS A 79 -0.31 15.02 -10.31
C HIS A 79 -0.76 16.34 -10.94
N ARG A 80 -1.46 16.26 -12.08
CA ARG A 80 -2.08 17.40 -12.75
C ARG A 80 -3.43 17.72 -12.13
N ALA A 81 -3.86 18.97 -12.29
CA ALA A 81 -5.19 19.38 -11.86
C ALA A 81 -6.26 18.56 -12.60
N ARG A 82 -7.20 17.98 -11.86
CA ARG A 82 -8.36 17.24 -12.38
C ARG A 82 -9.60 17.53 -11.53
N PRO A 83 -10.82 17.26 -12.03
CA PRO A 83 -12.02 17.30 -11.20
C PRO A 83 -11.80 16.46 -9.92
N GLY A 84 -12.04 17.06 -8.75
CA GLY A 84 -11.78 16.44 -7.43
C GLY A 84 -10.36 16.59 -6.87
N HIS A 85 -9.35 16.91 -7.71
CA HIS A 85 -7.98 17.24 -7.28
C HIS A 85 -7.49 18.48 -8.04
N PRO A 86 -7.93 19.70 -7.65
CA PRO A 86 -7.70 20.91 -8.44
C PRO A 86 -6.28 21.48 -8.32
N VAL A 87 -5.47 20.98 -7.38
CA VAL A 87 -4.13 21.52 -7.11
C VAL A 87 -3.07 20.63 -7.76
N PRO A 88 -2.28 21.16 -8.73
CA PRO A 88 -1.15 20.44 -9.26
C PRO A 88 -0.10 20.17 -8.17
N SER A 89 0.41 18.95 -8.10
CA SER A 89 1.42 18.58 -7.11
C SER A 89 2.44 17.59 -7.65
N VAL A 90 3.64 17.61 -7.06
CA VAL A 90 4.70 16.66 -7.36
C VAL A 90 5.13 15.96 -6.09
N GLU A 91 5.08 14.64 -6.08
CA GLU A 91 5.73 13.81 -5.06
C GLU A 91 7.17 13.51 -5.52
N LEU A 92 8.13 14.09 -4.81
CA LEU A 92 9.56 13.79 -4.95
C LEU A 92 9.96 12.78 -3.86
N PRO A 93 11.10 12.08 -4.00
CA PRO A 93 11.53 11.06 -3.03
C PRO A 93 11.70 11.58 -1.61
N THR A 94 11.83 12.90 -1.45
CA THR A 94 12.17 13.53 -0.18
C THR A 94 11.22 14.63 0.25
N ALA A 95 10.25 14.98 -0.58
CA ALA A 95 9.31 16.07 -0.33
C ALA A 95 8.14 16.01 -1.32
N THR A 96 6.99 16.53 -0.92
CA THR A 96 5.85 16.82 -1.79
C THR A 96 5.78 18.31 -2.03
N VAL A 97 5.55 18.72 -3.27
CA VAL A 97 5.40 20.14 -3.68
C VAL A 97 3.99 20.35 -4.23
N ARG A 98 3.26 21.35 -3.73
CA ARG A 98 1.90 21.70 -4.18
C ARG A 98 1.87 23.12 -4.70
N PHE A 99 1.31 23.31 -5.90
CA PHE A 99 1.16 24.62 -6.55
C PHE A 99 -0.23 25.17 -6.31
N LEU A 100 -0.40 25.87 -5.19
CA LEU A 100 -1.73 26.30 -4.71
C LEU A 100 -2.39 27.38 -5.57
N VAL A 101 -1.59 28.24 -6.21
CA VAL A 101 -2.08 29.35 -7.03
C VAL A 101 -1.50 29.21 -8.44
N PRO A 102 -2.34 29.20 -9.49
CA PRO A 102 -1.88 29.16 -10.87
C PRO A 102 -0.93 30.32 -11.16
N ARG A 103 0.16 30.05 -11.89
CA ARG A 103 1.14 31.06 -12.36
C ARG A 103 1.88 31.84 -11.26
N ASP A 104 1.76 31.49 -9.98
CA ASP A 104 2.48 32.13 -8.88
C ASP A 104 3.29 31.13 -8.06
N LEU A 105 4.61 31.16 -8.25
CA LEU A 105 5.57 30.30 -7.55
C LEU A 105 5.70 30.68 -6.06
N GLY A 106 5.29 31.88 -5.65
CA GLY A 106 5.32 32.35 -4.26
C GLY A 106 4.43 31.53 -3.33
N PHE A 107 3.34 30.96 -3.85
CA PHE A 107 2.39 30.14 -3.11
C PHE A 107 2.66 28.63 -3.20
N ALA A 108 3.76 28.22 -3.83
CA ALA A 108 4.16 26.82 -3.84
C ALA A 108 4.55 26.38 -2.41
N ARG A 109 3.92 25.32 -1.93
CA ARG A 109 4.16 24.74 -0.59
C ARG A 109 4.93 23.45 -0.73
N THR A 110 5.93 23.27 0.12
CA THR A 110 6.60 21.99 0.32
C THR A 110 6.41 21.51 1.76
N ASP A 111 6.33 20.20 1.94
CA ASP A 111 6.39 19.54 3.25
C ASP A 111 7.82 19.49 3.84
N ALA A 112 8.84 19.91 3.09
CA ALA A 112 10.20 20.11 3.58
C ALA A 112 10.33 21.40 4.41
N VAL A 113 11.32 21.44 5.32
CA VAL A 113 11.57 22.62 6.16
C VAL A 113 11.88 23.84 5.26
N ALA A 114 11.03 24.87 5.38
CA ALA A 114 11.14 26.11 4.61
C ALA A 114 12.55 26.71 4.70
N GLY A 115 13.14 27.03 3.53
CA GLY A 115 14.47 27.65 3.42
C GLY A 115 15.65 26.68 3.53
N VAL A 116 15.43 25.42 3.92
CA VAL A 116 16.50 24.40 4.00
C VAL A 116 16.58 23.55 2.72
N ARG A 117 15.44 23.35 2.05
CA ARG A 117 15.26 22.41 0.93
C ARG A 117 14.45 23.01 -0.22
N ASP A 118 14.52 24.32 -0.43
CA ASP A 118 13.78 24.99 -1.51
C ASP A 118 14.25 24.53 -2.91
N ASP A 119 15.36 23.79 -3.02
CA ASP A 119 15.79 23.10 -4.25
C ASP A 119 14.72 22.14 -4.81
N VAL A 120 13.85 21.58 -3.95
CA VAL A 120 12.73 20.72 -4.38
C VAL A 120 11.71 21.43 -5.26
N LEU A 121 11.59 22.76 -5.17
CA LEU A 121 10.69 23.54 -6.04
C LEU A 121 11.17 23.49 -7.50
N ALA A 122 12.48 23.62 -7.73
CA ALA A 122 13.05 23.50 -9.07
C ALA A 122 12.90 22.08 -9.63
N LEU A 123 13.14 21.06 -8.80
CA LEU A 123 12.92 19.65 -9.18
C LEU A 123 11.47 19.38 -9.56
N ALA A 124 10.50 19.94 -8.82
CA ALA A 124 9.07 19.80 -9.13
C ALA A 124 8.69 20.46 -10.46
N VAL A 125 9.22 21.66 -10.76
CA VAL A 125 8.99 22.32 -12.05
C VAL A 125 9.59 21.51 -13.20
N TRP A 126 10.82 20.99 -13.05
CA TRP A 126 11.44 20.14 -14.08
C TRP A 126 10.69 18.82 -14.29
N ALA A 127 10.14 18.24 -13.22
CA ALA A 127 9.26 17.08 -13.34
C ALA A 127 7.99 17.38 -14.15
N PHE A 128 7.34 18.52 -13.92
CA PHE A 128 6.20 18.94 -14.76
C PHE A 128 6.60 19.13 -16.21
N ARG A 129 7.74 19.78 -16.50
CA ARG A 129 8.26 19.91 -17.88
C ARG A 129 8.44 18.56 -18.56
N GLU A 130 9.04 17.60 -17.86
CA GLU A 130 9.27 16.26 -18.40
C GLU A 130 7.94 15.51 -18.65
N ALA A 131 6.97 15.67 -17.73
CA ALA A 131 5.64 15.09 -17.84
C ALA A 131 4.85 15.69 -19.00
N ASP A 132 4.92 17.00 -19.20
CA ASP A 132 4.22 17.72 -20.26
C ASP A 132 4.77 17.37 -21.64
N ALA A 133 6.10 17.21 -21.74
CA ALA A 133 6.74 16.82 -22.98
C ALA A 133 6.43 15.38 -23.40
N HIS A 134 6.43 14.43 -22.46
CA HIS A 134 6.41 12.99 -22.80
C HIS A 134 5.09 12.27 -22.53
N PHE A 135 4.22 12.84 -21.69
CA PHE A 135 2.96 12.22 -21.30
C PHE A 135 1.81 13.23 -21.34
N PRO A 136 1.56 13.91 -22.47
CA PRO A 136 0.45 14.85 -22.56
C PRO A 136 -0.87 14.11 -22.31
N GLY A 137 -1.74 14.69 -21.48
CA GLY A 137 -3.09 14.17 -21.20
C GLY A 137 -3.22 13.12 -20.09
N LEU A 138 -2.12 12.61 -19.51
CA LEU A 138 -2.20 11.74 -18.32
C LEU A 138 -2.28 12.56 -17.03
N ASN A 139 -3.34 12.40 -16.23
CA ASN A 139 -3.51 13.22 -15.02
C ASN A 139 -2.50 12.89 -13.92
N ASP A 140 -2.12 11.62 -13.78
CA ASP A 140 -1.14 11.15 -12.80
C ASP A 140 -0.03 10.41 -13.54
N VAL A 141 1.19 10.95 -13.54
CA VAL A 141 2.31 10.35 -14.26
C VAL A 141 3.59 10.39 -13.45
N GLN A 142 4.36 9.31 -13.55
CA GLN A 142 5.68 9.23 -12.94
C GLN A 142 6.75 9.49 -14.01
N VAL A 143 7.64 10.43 -13.77
CA VAL A 143 8.68 10.84 -14.71
C VAL A 143 10.06 10.71 -14.10
N GLN A 144 11.04 10.30 -14.90
CA GLN A 144 12.46 10.39 -14.57
C GLN A 144 13.01 11.65 -15.21
N VAL A 145 13.61 12.53 -14.42
CA VAL A 145 14.29 13.73 -14.89
C VAL A 145 15.81 13.50 -14.76
N GLY A 146 16.54 13.63 -15.87
CA GLY A 146 18.01 13.46 -15.94
C GLY A 146 18.52 12.01 -15.74
N GLY A 147 19.82 11.85 -15.45
CA GLY A 147 20.45 10.55 -15.15
C GLY A 147 20.91 9.70 -16.37
N ASP A 148 21.53 10.33 -17.37
CA ASP A 148 22.06 9.63 -18.56
C ASP A 148 23.33 8.82 -18.24
N GLY A 149 23.22 7.52 -17.93
CA GLY A 149 24.42 6.67 -18.01
C GLY A 149 24.44 5.27 -17.41
N ALA A 150 23.46 4.84 -16.59
CA ALA A 150 23.53 3.49 -16.01
C ALA A 150 22.96 2.42 -16.97
N ALA A 151 23.76 1.39 -17.25
CA ALA A 151 23.29 0.21 -17.98
C ALA A 151 22.10 -0.46 -17.24
N PRO A 152 21.11 -1.02 -17.97
CA PRO A 152 19.95 -1.65 -17.36
C PRO A 152 20.37 -2.83 -16.47
N GLY A 153 19.95 -2.81 -15.21
CA GLY A 153 20.13 -3.90 -14.25
C GLY A 153 21.45 -3.88 -13.49
N GLY A 154 22.57 -3.48 -14.08
CA GLY A 154 23.87 -3.39 -13.40
C GLY A 154 24.40 -4.71 -12.79
N PRO A 155 25.68 -4.76 -12.38
CA PRO A 155 26.30 -6.00 -11.89
C PRO A 155 25.68 -6.52 -10.58
N GLY A 156 25.09 -5.64 -9.77
CA GLY A 156 24.42 -6.04 -8.52
C GLY A 156 23.17 -6.89 -8.74
N LEU A 157 22.35 -6.56 -9.74
CA LEU A 157 21.15 -7.34 -10.05
C LEU A 157 21.49 -8.68 -10.67
N ASP A 158 22.49 -8.71 -11.57
CA ASP A 158 22.95 -9.97 -12.16
C ASP A 158 23.52 -10.92 -11.09
N ALA A 159 24.24 -10.39 -10.09
CA ALA A 159 24.70 -11.17 -8.95
C ALA A 159 23.54 -11.67 -8.07
N ALA A 160 22.48 -10.87 -7.89
CA ALA A 160 21.28 -11.29 -7.17
C ALA A 160 20.53 -12.41 -7.89
N VAL A 161 20.43 -12.34 -9.22
CA VAL A 161 19.84 -13.39 -10.07
C VAL A 161 20.66 -14.67 -9.99
N ALA A 162 21.99 -14.59 -10.05
CA ALA A 162 22.87 -15.73 -9.89
C ALA A 162 22.70 -16.42 -8.52
N LEU A 163 22.60 -15.62 -7.44
CA LEU A 163 22.31 -16.12 -6.09
C LEU A 163 20.94 -16.82 -6.04
N ALA A 164 19.88 -16.21 -6.58
CA ALA A 164 18.54 -16.79 -6.60
C ALA A 164 18.48 -18.09 -7.43
N GLY A 165 19.16 -18.13 -8.58
CA GLY A 165 19.28 -19.32 -9.42
C GLY A 165 20.02 -20.46 -8.72
N LEU A 166 21.10 -20.15 -7.98
CA LEU A 166 21.80 -21.13 -7.14
C LEU A 166 20.89 -21.69 -6.05
N VAL A 167 20.16 -20.82 -5.34
CA VAL A 167 19.19 -21.25 -4.31
C VAL A 167 18.11 -22.15 -4.90
N LEU A 168 17.61 -21.85 -6.10
CA LEU A 168 16.59 -22.68 -6.75
C LEU A 168 17.13 -24.05 -7.21
N ARG A 169 18.36 -24.09 -7.74
CA ARG A 169 18.98 -25.36 -8.18
C ARG A 169 19.23 -26.29 -7.00
N GLU A 170 19.86 -25.77 -5.95
CA GLU A 170 20.25 -26.52 -4.76
C GLU A 170 19.05 -26.78 -3.84
N GLY A 171 18.13 -25.83 -3.71
CA GLY A 171 17.01 -25.86 -2.79
C GLY A 171 17.36 -25.45 -1.37
N ALA A 172 16.39 -24.92 -0.63
CA ALA A 172 16.58 -24.52 0.78
C ALA A 172 17.11 -25.66 1.67
N VAL A 173 16.80 -26.92 1.32
CA VAL A 173 17.29 -28.12 2.03
C VAL A 173 18.81 -28.26 1.96
N HIS A 174 19.41 -27.95 0.82
CA HIS A 174 20.83 -28.25 0.53
C HIS A 174 21.73 -27.02 0.49
N VAL A 175 21.15 -25.83 0.38
CA VAL A 175 21.88 -24.56 0.47
C VAL A 175 22.58 -24.44 1.83
N GLY A 176 23.91 -24.60 1.80
CA GLY A 176 24.77 -24.57 3.00
C GLY A 176 25.11 -23.17 3.49
N ALA A 177 25.76 -23.09 4.66
CA ALA A 177 26.21 -21.83 5.28
C ALA A 177 27.25 -21.04 4.44
N GLY A 178 27.80 -21.65 3.38
CA GLY A 178 28.81 -21.06 2.49
C GLY A 178 28.35 -19.84 1.69
N LEU A 179 27.03 -19.63 1.52
CA LEU A 179 26.49 -18.46 0.81
C LEU A 179 26.69 -17.12 1.55
N SER A 180 27.12 -17.14 2.81
CA SER A 180 27.17 -15.94 3.66
C SER A 180 28.05 -14.84 3.06
N ALA A 181 29.18 -15.21 2.44
CA ALA A 181 30.07 -14.25 1.79
C ALA A 181 29.42 -13.65 0.52
N ASP A 182 28.84 -14.50 -0.33
CA ASP A 182 28.16 -14.08 -1.56
C ASP A 182 26.98 -13.15 -1.26
N VAL A 183 26.16 -13.48 -0.25
CA VAL A 183 25.05 -12.64 0.22
C VAL A 183 25.53 -11.25 0.63
N VAL A 184 26.63 -11.16 1.38
CA VAL A 184 27.20 -9.86 1.80
C VAL A 184 27.68 -9.07 0.58
N MET A 185 28.32 -9.72 -0.41
CA MET A 185 28.74 -9.05 -1.63
C MET A 185 27.54 -8.55 -2.46
N VAL A 186 26.52 -9.39 -2.66
CA VAL A 186 25.30 -9.05 -3.39
C VAL A 186 24.60 -7.86 -2.75
N ARG A 187 24.40 -7.89 -1.42
CA ARG A 187 23.80 -6.76 -0.67
C ARG A 187 24.56 -5.46 -0.90
N ARG A 188 25.89 -5.47 -0.76
CA ARG A 188 26.73 -4.28 -0.99
C ARG A 188 26.62 -3.77 -2.43
N ALA A 189 26.57 -4.66 -3.42
CA ALA A 189 26.44 -4.28 -4.82
C ALA A 189 25.06 -3.65 -5.11
N LEU A 190 23.98 -4.20 -4.53
CA LEU A 190 22.63 -3.64 -4.64
C LEU A 190 22.51 -2.29 -3.93
N GLU A 191 23.11 -2.15 -2.73
CA GLU A 191 23.17 -0.87 -2.00
C GLU A 191 23.94 0.20 -2.78
N ALA A 192 25.10 -0.15 -3.34
CA ALA A 192 25.89 0.76 -4.16
C ALA A 192 25.13 1.22 -5.42
N GLY A 193 24.33 0.31 -6.01
CA GLY A 193 23.41 0.62 -7.12
C GLY A 193 22.09 1.25 -6.69
N ARG A 194 21.88 1.51 -5.40
CA ARG A 194 20.61 1.97 -4.80
C ARG A 194 19.39 1.11 -5.15
N MET A 195 19.56 -0.15 -5.50
CA MET A 195 18.49 -1.05 -5.95
C MET A 195 17.67 -1.55 -4.75
N ARG A 196 16.78 -0.71 -4.24
CA ARG A 196 16.06 -0.96 -2.99
C ARG A 196 15.16 -2.19 -3.04
N TRP A 197 14.43 -2.41 -4.12
CA TRP A 197 13.50 -3.54 -4.19
C TRP A 197 14.20 -4.88 -4.34
N PRO A 198 15.20 -5.04 -5.24
CA PRO A 198 16.01 -6.25 -5.27
C PRO A 198 16.73 -6.51 -3.94
N LEU A 199 17.23 -5.47 -3.26
CA LEU A 199 17.85 -5.63 -1.94
C LEU A 199 16.86 -6.22 -0.94
N LEU A 200 15.66 -5.65 -0.82
CA LEU A 200 14.64 -6.19 0.09
C LEU A 200 14.19 -7.62 -0.29
N ALA A 201 14.14 -7.95 -1.58
CA ALA A 201 13.83 -9.32 -2.03
C ALA A 201 14.93 -10.32 -1.65
N VAL A 202 16.20 -9.94 -1.79
CA VAL A 202 17.35 -10.74 -1.29
C VAL A 202 17.31 -10.87 0.23
N ASP A 203 16.90 -9.83 0.94
CA ASP A 203 16.79 -9.86 2.40
C ASP A 203 15.76 -10.86 2.88
N ASP A 204 14.58 -10.87 2.27
CA ASP A 204 13.53 -11.83 2.60
C ASP A 204 13.89 -13.26 2.17
N LEU A 205 14.54 -13.42 1.00
CA LEU A 205 15.07 -14.72 0.57
C LEU A 205 16.03 -15.31 1.61
N VAL A 206 16.99 -14.49 2.09
CA VAL A 206 17.95 -14.90 3.12
C VAL A 206 17.25 -15.16 4.45
N ALA A 207 16.21 -14.39 4.80
CA ALA A 207 15.41 -14.63 6.00
C ALA A 207 14.66 -15.97 5.94
N GLN A 208 14.13 -16.38 4.78
CA GLN A 208 13.52 -17.69 4.59
C GLN A 208 14.56 -18.82 4.74
N LEU A 209 15.74 -18.68 4.16
CA LEU A 209 16.83 -19.66 4.31
C LEU A 209 17.31 -19.77 5.77
N ALA A 210 17.41 -18.64 6.49
CA ALA A 210 17.71 -18.65 7.92
C ALA A 210 16.60 -19.33 8.73
N ALA A 211 15.33 -18.98 8.48
CA ALA A 211 14.19 -19.58 9.14
C ALA A 211 14.14 -21.10 8.93
N TYR A 212 14.48 -21.59 7.74
CA TYR A 212 14.57 -23.03 7.48
C TYR A 212 15.66 -23.70 8.32
N ARG A 213 16.89 -23.14 8.33
CA ARG A 213 18.01 -23.67 9.12
C ARG A 213 17.72 -23.71 10.61
N ASP A 214 17.05 -22.66 11.11
CA ASP A 214 16.66 -22.54 12.51
C ASP A 214 15.41 -23.36 12.86
N ARG A 215 14.84 -24.10 11.89
CA ARG A 215 13.57 -24.85 12.01
C ARG A 215 12.42 -23.98 12.53
N SER A 216 12.44 -22.72 12.14
CA SER A 216 11.45 -21.72 12.54
C SER A 216 10.15 -21.91 11.78
N ALA A 217 9.02 -21.73 12.47
CA ALA A 217 7.69 -21.66 11.85
C ALA A 217 7.52 -20.48 10.87
N ARG A 218 8.51 -19.57 10.81
CA ARG A 218 8.58 -18.48 9.80
C ARG A 218 8.89 -18.99 8.40
N TYR A 219 9.48 -20.18 8.28
CA TYR A 219 9.82 -20.72 6.99
C TYR A 219 8.56 -21.08 6.20
N ARG A 220 8.48 -20.59 4.97
CA ARG A 220 7.37 -20.75 4.04
C ARG A 220 7.95 -21.06 2.65
N PRO A 221 7.77 -22.28 2.12
CA PRO A 221 8.34 -22.65 0.81
C PRO A 221 7.73 -21.83 -0.33
N ASP A 222 6.47 -21.43 -0.19
CA ASP A 222 5.78 -20.49 -1.08
C ASP A 222 6.44 -19.10 -1.09
N ALA A 223 6.74 -18.54 0.09
CA ALA A 223 7.44 -17.25 0.17
C ALA A 223 8.86 -17.32 -0.41
N LEU A 224 9.58 -18.42 -0.15
CA LEU A 224 10.90 -18.66 -0.75
C LEU A 224 10.81 -18.62 -2.29
N ALA A 225 9.86 -19.36 -2.86
CA ALA A 225 9.63 -19.40 -4.30
C ALA A 225 9.27 -18.01 -4.86
N ASP A 226 8.42 -17.27 -4.16
CA ASP A 226 8.03 -15.92 -4.56
C ASP A 226 9.23 -14.96 -4.58
N HIS A 227 10.10 -14.99 -3.57
CA HIS A 227 11.30 -14.13 -3.54
C HIS A 227 12.30 -14.46 -4.65
N VAL A 228 12.49 -15.75 -4.96
CA VAL A 228 13.30 -16.18 -6.12
C VAL A 228 12.71 -15.63 -7.41
N ALA A 229 11.42 -15.89 -7.67
CA ALA A 229 10.76 -15.44 -8.89
C ALA A 229 10.72 -13.91 -9.01
N GLU A 230 10.59 -13.18 -7.90
CA GLU A 230 10.61 -11.73 -7.84
C GLU A 230 11.93 -11.15 -8.39
N ILE A 231 13.07 -11.69 -7.95
CA ILE A 231 14.40 -11.22 -8.38
C ILE A 231 14.56 -11.39 -9.90
N PHE A 232 14.16 -12.54 -10.45
CA PHE A 232 14.16 -12.77 -11.90
C PHE A 232 13.16 -11.87 -12.64
N ALA A 233 11.95 -11.68 -12.12
CA ALA A 233 10.93 -10.84 -12.74
C ALA A 233 11.40 -9.38 -12.88
N ARG A 234 12.04 -8.83 -11.84
CA ARG A 234 12.64 -7.49 -11.88
C ARG A 234 13.75 -7.39 -12.92
N ARG A 235 14.62 -8.42 -13.03
CA ARG A 235 15.63 -8.48 -14.08
C ARG A 235 15.01 -8.50 -15.48
N ARG A 236 14.04 -9.38 -15.72
CA ARG A 236 13.35 -9.51 -17.02
C ARG A 236 12.68 -8.18 -17.43
N ALA A 237 11.98 -7.52 -16.50
CA ALA A 237 11.30 -6.25 -16.77
C ALA A 237 12.24 -5.11 -17.17
N VAL A 238 13.43 -5.05 -16.55
CA VAL A 238 14.43 -4.01 -16.86
C VAL A 238 15.18 -4.31 -18.17
N SER A 239 15.33 -5.58 -18.53
CA SER A 239 15.94 -6.03 -19.80
C SER A 239 15.02 -5.86 -21.01
N SER A 240 13.75 -6.27 -20.90
CA SER A 240 12.79 -6.26 -22.02
C SER A 240 12.45 -4.85 -22.50
N THR A 241 12.40 -3.89 -21.56
CA THR A 241 12.19 -2.46 -21.86
C THR A 241 13.34 -1.82 -22.65
N GLY A 242 14.48 -2.51 -22.85
CA GLY A 242 15.58 -2.05 -23.69
C GLY A 242 15.46 -2.38 -25.18
N ALA A 243 14.62 -3.35 -25.56
CA ALA A 243 14.63 -3.91 -26.92
C ALA A 243 13.60 -3.28 -27.89
N GLU A 244 12.52 -2.67 -27.41
CA GLU A 244 11.41 -2.18 -28.26
C GLU A 244 11.28 -0.64 -28.35
N ALA A 245 12.15 0.14 -27.71
CA ALA A 245 11.98 1.59 -27.63
C ALA A 245 12.60 2.36 -28.82
N GLY A 246 11.86 2.43 -29.93
CA GLY A 246 11.89 3.60 -30.80
C GLY A 246 11.26 4.80 -30.07
N ASP A 247 12.00 5.91 -29.99
CA ASP A 247 11.63 7.25 -29.46
C ASP A 247 11.04 7.40 -28.02
N GLY A 248 10.65 6.34 -27.32
CA GLY A 248 10.01 6.40 -25.98
C GLY A 248 10.95 6.33 -24.75
N ARG A 249 12.09 7.02 -24.76
CA ARG A 249 13.20 6.81 -23.78
C ARG A 249 12.86 7.18 -22.32
N THR A 250 11.97 8.14 -22.06
CA THR A 250 11.62 8.58 -20.69
C THR A 250 10.69 7.60 -19.96
N GLY A 251 9.66 7.05 -20.63
CA GLY A 251 8.73 6.09 -20.03
C GLY A 251 9.38 4.77 -19.65
N VAL A 252 10.31 4.29 -20.47
CA VAL A 252 11.14 3.12 -20.17
C VAL A 252 12.01 3.33 -18.92
N ARG A 253 12.55 4.54 -18.71
CA ARG A 253 13.41 4.83 -17.55
C ARG A 253 12.62 4.97 -16.24
N ALA A 254 11.48 5.65 -16.26
CA ALA A 254 10.59 5.77 -15.09
C ALA A 254 10.10 4.39 -14.62
N LEU A 255 9.80 3.48 -15.56
CA LEU A 255 9.47 2.09 -15.24
C LEU A 255 10.65 1.35 -14.58
N ARG A 256 11.89 1.54 -15.05
CA ARG A 256 13.08 0.89 -14.44
C ARG A 256 13.33 1.33 -13.00
N SER A 257 13.26 2.63 -12.73
CA SER A 257 13.39 3.16 -11.36
C SER A 257 12.32 2.56 -10.46
N ARG A 258 11.06 2.46 -10.91
CA ARG A 258 9.97 1.85 -10.15
C ARG A 258 10.22 0.35 -9.88
N VAL A 259 10.73 -0.38 -10.87
CA VAL A 259 11.02 -1.82 -10.76
C VAL A 259 12.23 -2.09 -9.85
N LEU A 260 13.21 -1.20 -9.80
CA LEU A 260 14.43 -1.40 -9.00
C LEU A 260 14.44 -0.65 -7.66
N GLY A 261 13.63 0.39 -7.52
CA GLY A 261 13.59 1.26 -6.35
C GLY A 261 14.83 2.14 -6.22
N THR A 262 15.45 2.56 -7.34
CA THR A 262 16.73 3.32 -7.34
C THR A 262 16.62 4.71 -6.71
N GLU A 263 15.41 5.24 -6.64
CA GLU A 263 15.13 6.57 -6.09
C GLU A 263 14.61 6.53 -4.65
N GLU A 264 14.41 5.34 -4.10
CA GLU A 264 13.84 5.19 -2.77
C GLU A 264 14.90 5.42 -1.70
N ALA A 265 14.67 6.40 -0.84
CA ALA A 265 15.51 6.63 0.32
C ALA A 265 15.39 5.44 1.29
N SER A 266 16.52 4.96 1.83
CA SER A 266 16.52 3.85 2.79
C SER A 266 15.66 4.16 4.02
N GLU A 267 15.79 5.38 4.55
CA GLU A 267 15.03 5.90 5.68
C GLU A 267 14.81 7.43 5.52
N THR A 268 13.60 7.89 5.84
CA THR A 268 13.19 9.29 5.82
C THR A 268 12.70 9.69 7.22
N PRO A 269 13.34 10.67 7.89
CA PRO A 269 12.89 11.13 9.20
C PRO A 269 11.57 11.91 9.08
N LEU A 270 10.63 11.60 9.95
CA LEU A 270 9.35 12.30 10.11
C LEU A 270 9.41 13.12 11.41
N ARG A 271 9.18 14.42 11.32
CA ARG A 271 9.18 15.32 12.49
C ARG A 271 7.79 15.90 12.67
N ARG A 272 7.26 15.84 13.90
CA ARG A 272 5.90 16.33 14.24
C ARG A 272 4.82 15.75 13.32
N ALA A 273 4.91 14.45 13.03
CA ALA A 273 3.96 13.78 12.17
C ALA A 273 2.62 13.57 12.89
N ARG A 274 1.52 13.86 12.18
CA ARG A 274 0.17 13.43 12.53
C ARG A 274 -0.16 12.17 11.76
N LEU A 275 -0.55 11.13 12.49
CA LEU A 275 -0.82 9.80 11.97
C LEU A 275 -2.20 9.35 12.46
N ASP A 276 -3.13 9.07 11.55
CA ASP A 276 -4.47 8.60 11.91
C ASP A 276 -4.55 7.07 11.82
N GLY A 277 -5.00 6.40 12.88
CA GLY A 277 -5.13 4.96 12.96
C GLY A 277 -6.18 4.40 12.00
N LEU A 278 -5.77 3.47 11.15
CA LEU A 278 -6.62 2.72 10.21
C LEU A 278 -6.87 1.28 10.66
N GLY A 279 -6.60 0.99 11.93
CA GLY A 279 -6.71 -0.33 12.54
C GLY A 279 -5.41 -1.13 12.54
N ALA A 280 -5.55 -2.44 12.71
CA ALA A 280 -4.42 -3.35 12.90
C ALA A 280 -4.72 -4.76 12.40
N ARG A 281 -3.65 -5.49 12.08
CA ARG A 281 -3.67 -6.94 11.82
C ARG A 281 -2.79 -7.64 12.84
N VAL A 282 -3.30 -8.71 13.42
CA VAL A 282 -2.56 -9.64 14.29
C VAL A 282 -2.39 -10.95 13.54
N SER A 283 -1.15 -11.40 13.46
CA SER A 283 -0.81 -12.71 12.91
C SER A 283 0.03 -13.51 13.91
N ALA A 284 -0.02 -14.84 13.79
CA ALA A 284 0.76 -15.76 14.58
C ALA A 284 1.76 -16.49 13.69
N VAL A 285 3.02 -16.54 14.13
CA VAL A 285 4.06 -17.31 13.44
C VAL A 285 4.79 -18.14 14.48
N GLY A 286 4.43 -19.42 14.59
CA GLY A 286 4.87 -20.27 15.69
C GLY A 286 4.44 -19.69 17.06
N GLY A 287 5.41 -19.53 17.95
CA GLY A 287 5.21 -18.92 19.28
C GLY A 287 5.16 -17.39 19.28
N ASP A 288 5.34 -16.75 18.13
CA ASP A 288 5.37 -15.29 18.03
C ASP A 288 4.03 -14.71 17.60
N ARG A 289 3.78 -13.48 18.05
CA ARG A 289 2.67 -12.63 17.61
C ARG A 289 3.23 -11.40 16.92
N VAL A 290 2.76 -11.16 15.72
CA VAL A 290 3.10 -9.96 14.96
C VAL A 290 1.86 -9.08 14.92
N VAL A 291 2.02 -7.83 15.33
CA VAL A 291 0.99 -6.79 15.23
C VAL A 291 1.46 -5.75 14.22
N GLU A 292 0.66 -5.52 13.20
CA GLU A 292 0.85 -4.50 12.17
C GLU A 292 -0.22 -3.45 12.36
N VAL A 293 0.19 -2.24 12.72
CA VAL A 293 -0.72 -1.09 12.89
C VAL A 293 -0.61 -0.21 11.65
N PHE A 294 -1.73 0.06 11.01
CA PHE A 294 -1.82 0.87 9.80
C PHE A 294 -2.13 2.32 10.18
N LEU A 295 -1.32 3.25 9.69
CA LEU A 295 -1.33 4.65 10.09
C LEU A 295 -1.35 5.54 8.84
N ALA A 296 -2.45 6.26 8.62
CA ALA A 296 -2.53 7.27 7.56
C ALA A 296 -1.67 8.47 7.93
N HIS A 297 -0.74 8.85 7.05
CA HIS A 297 0.04 10.07 7.20
C HIS A 297 -0.56 11.15 6.30
N ALA A 298 -1.23 12.12 6.91
CA ALA A 298 -1.98 13.15 6.20
C ALA A 298 -1.09 14.00 5.27
N ASP A 299 0.11 14.37 5.72
CA ASP A 299 1.00 15.26 4.97
C ASP A 299 1.49 14.63 3.67
N SER A 300 1.82 13.33 3.70
CA SER A 300 2.32 12.61 2.51
C SER A 300 1.26 11.76 1.81
N ALA A 301 -0.01 11.81 2.22
CA ALA A 301 -1.10 11.01 1.66
C ALA A 301 -0.76 9.52 1.47
N THR A 302 -0.05 8.92 2.43
CA THR A 302 0.36 7.50 2.38
C THR A 302 -0.03 6.77 3.66
N VAL A 303 -0.31 5.48 3.55
CA VAL A 303 -0.40 4.59 4.71
C VAL A 303 0.99 4.08 5.10
N LEU A 304 1.30 4.18 6.38
CA LEU A 304 2.51 3.68 7.03
C LEU A 304 2.17 2.45 7.88
N VAL A 305 3.13 1.54 8.06
CA VAL A 305 2.95 0.34 8.86
C VAL A 305 3.92 0.32 10.04
N LEU A 306 3.39 0.33 11.26
CA LEU A 306 4.14 0.07 12.47
C LEU A 306 4.04 -1.42 12.80
N ARG A 307 5.12 -2.16 12.58
CA ARG A 307 5.20 -3.60 12.87
C ARG A 307 5.87 -3.86 14.23
N ARG A 308 5.27 -4.73 15.04
CA ARG A 308 5.84 -5.23 16.29
C ARG A 308 5.70 -6.73 16.40
N SER A 309 6.77 -7.38 16.84
CA SER A 309 6.78 -8.82 17.13
C SER A 309 6.95 -9.03 18.62
N TYR A 310 6.19 -9.97 19.18
CA TYR A 310 6.22 -10.36 20.58
C TYR A 310 6.33 -11.88 20.67
N GLU A 311 7.28 -12.38 21.44
CA GLU A 311 7.37 -13.80 21.79
C GLU A 311 6.35 -14.08 22.90
N THR A 312 5.14 -14.48 22.49
CA THR A 312 4.01 -14.71 23.38
C THR A 312 2.92 -15.49 22.66
N THR A 313 2.12 -16.23 23.41
CA THR A 313 0.90 -16.87 22.90
C THR A 313 -0.34 -16.00 23.05
N ASP A 314 -0.22 -14.82 23.68
CA ASP A 314 -1.30 -13.85 23.87
C ASP A 314 -2.05 -13.56 22.55
N ALA A 315 -3.37 -13.48 22.61
CA ALA A 315 -4.20 -13.05 21.49
C ALA A 315 -4.29 -11.52 21.43
N GLY A 316 -4.79 -11.01 20.30
CA GLY A 316 -4.95 -9.58 20.00
C GLY A 316 -5.51 -8.71 21.14
N PRO A 317 -6.58 -9.10 21.87
CA PRO A 317 -7.12 -8.30 22.98
C PRO A 317 -6.11 -8.07 24.11
N ARG A 318 -5.29 -9.07 24.40
CA ARG A 318 -4.21 -8.97 25.40
C ARG A 318 -3.05 -8.13 24.87
N LEU A 319 -2.79 -8.18 23.57
CA LEU A 319 -1.78 -7.36 22.90
C LEU A 319 -2.19 -5.89 22.82
N ALA A 320 -3.49 -5.59 22.74
CA ALA A 320 -4.06 -4.24 22.62
C ALA A 320 -3.50 -3.24 23.65
N GLY A 321 -3.24 -3.71 24.88
CA GLY A 321 -2.67 -2.91 25.97
C GLY A 321 -1.14 -2.74 25.95
N ARG A 322 -0.41 -3.48 25.10
CA ARG A 322 1.06 -3.37 24.99
C ARG A 322 1.43 -1.97 24.48
N LYS A 323 2.50 -1.41 25.03
CA LYS A 323 2.93 -0.05 24.71
C LYS A 323 4.03 0.00 23.65
N VAL A 324 3.94 0.97 22.75
CA VAL A 324 4.98 1.38 21.81
C VAL A 324 5.15 2.89 21.93
N ALA A 325 6.37 3.36 22.19
CA ALA A 325 6.66 4.77 22.42
C ALA A 325 5.73 5.44 23.47
N GLY A 326 5.33 4.68 24.50
CA GLY A 326 4.48 5.15 25.61
C GLY A 326 2.97 5.01 25.39
N VAL A 327 2.52 4.72 24.17
CA VAL A 327 1.11 4.61 23.77
C VAL A 327 0.72 3.14 23.56
N SER A 328 -0.52 2.75 23.90
CA SER A 328 -0.99 1.37 23.68
C SER A 328 -1.22 1.07 22.19
N LEU A 329 -1.09 -0.20 21.79
CA LEU A 329 -1.37 -0.63 20.41
C LEU A 329 -2.81 -0.31 20.00
N ALA A 330 -3.80 -0.45 20.89
CA ALA A 330 -5.18 -0.06 20.61
C ALA A 330 -5.32 1.44 20.30
N ALA A 331 -4.66 2.30 21.09
CA ALA A 331 -4.73 3.75 20.87
C ALA A 331 -3.99 4.17 19.59
N LEU A 332 -2.91 3.48 19.22
CA LEU A 332 -2.25 3.69 17.93
C LEU A 332 -3.12 3.24 16.76
N ALA A 333 -3.84 2.12 16.90
CA ALA A 333 -4.63 1.53 15.81
C ALA A 333 -5.96 2.24 15.56
N GLY A 334 -6.64 2.73 16.61
CA GLY A 334 -7.95 3.38 16.49
C GLY A 334 -7.96 4.89 16.77
N GLY A 335 -6.82 5.49 17.08
CA GLY A 335 -6.71 6.89 17.50
C GLY A 335 -6.00 7.80 16.50
N ALA A 336 -6.02 9.10 16.78
CA ALA A 336 -5.18 10.09 16.10
C ALA A 336 -3.88 10.25 16.89
N VAL A 337 -2.75 9.94 16.26
CA VAL A 337 -1.42 9.88 16.88
C VAL A 337 -0.60 11.09 16.43
N VAL A 338 0.01 11.78 17.40
CA VAL A 338 0.96 12.86 17.14
C VAL A 338 2.32 12.44 17.68
N THR A 339 3.35 12.49 16.85
CA THR A 339 4.71 12.09 17.23
C THR A 339 5.74 13.13 16.82
N GLU A 340 6.61 13.53 17.75
CA GLU A 340 7.68 14.50 17.49
C GLU A 340 8.80 13.92 16.64
N SER A 341 9.01 12.60 16.70
CA SER A 341 10.11 11.91 16.04
C SER A 341 9.66 10.52 15.59
N ALA A 342 9.61 10.31 14.29
CA ALA A 342 9.49 8.99 13.68
C ALA A 342 10.43 8.88 12.48
N ALA A 343 10.56 7.70 11.92
CA ALA A 343 11.29 7.49 10.69
C ALA A 343 10.58 6.43 9.84
N ARG A 344 10.52 6.69 8.53
CA ARG A 344 9.85 5.86 7.53
C ARG A 344 10.87 5.19 6.63
N SER A 345 10.78 3.90 6.39
CA SER A 345 11.56 3.20 5.37
C SER A 345 10.98 3.38 3.97
N ALA A 346 11.74 3.04 2.92
CA ALA A 346 11.21 2.91 1.56
C ALA A 346 9.95 2.02 1.46
N SER A 347 9.88 0.93 2.25
CA SER A 347 8.72 0.03 2.28
C SER A 347 7.51 0.60 3.04
N ARG A 348 7.57 1.87 3.44
CA ARG A 348 6.60 2.58 4.29
C ARG A 348 6.43 1.97 5.69
N ALA A 349 7.39 1.17 6.15
CA ALA A 349 7.45 0.80 7.56
C ALA A 349 7.83 2.03 8.38
N VAL A 350 7.13 2.26 9.49
CA VAL A 350 7.40 3.40 10.39
C VAL A 350 7.93 2.93 11.72
N ARG A 351 8.93 3.65 12.21
CA ARG A 351 9.53 3.47 13.53
C ARG A 351 9.34 4.73 14.33
N LEU A 352 8.63 4.62 15.45
CA LEU A 352 8.43 5.71 16.39
C LEU A 352 9.68 5.89 17.25
N GLY A 353 10.11 7.13 17.43
CA GLY A 353 11.25 7.50 18.27
C GLY A 353 10.94 7.28 19.74
N THR A 354 11.91 6.74 20.47
CA THR A 354 11.78 6.42 21.91
C THR A 354 12.78 7.19 22.79
N ARG A 355 13.45 8.20 22.24
CA ARG A 355 14.43 9.00 23.00
C ARG A 355 13.73 9.89 24.02
N ARG A 356 14.44 10.33 25.06
CA ARG A 356 13.90 11.11 26.20
C ARG A 356 13.17 12.41 25.80
N LEU A 357 13.46 12.95 24.61
CA LEU A 357 12.83 14.15 24.03
C LEU A 357 11.85 13.84 22.90
N SER A 358 11.50 12.57 22.66
CA SER A 358 10.56 12.17 21.62
C SER A 358 9.21 11.90 22.26
N ARG A 359 8.28 12.87 22.15
CA ARG A 359 6.91 12.69 22.63
C ARG A 359 6.05 12.02 21.58
N THR A 360 5.30 11.00 21.98
CA THR A 360 4.23 10.39 21.17
C THR A 360 2.98 10.35 22.01
N GLU A 361 1.90 10.91 21.49
CA GLU A 361 0.60 10.98 22.15
C GLU A 361 -0.47 10.47 21.18
N ALA A 362 -1.50 9.81 21.70
CA ALA A 362 -2.64 9.39 20.91
C ALA A 362 -3.92 9.90 21.56
N MET A 363 -4.79 10.46 20.73
CA MET A 363 -6.11 10.92 21.10
C MET A 363 -7.15 9.91 20.59
N THR A 364 -8.22 9.72 21.36
CA THR A 364 -9.39 8.97 20.88
C THR A 364 -9.93 9.61 19.62
N SER A 365 -10.03 8.84 18.53
CA SER A 365 -10.65 9.29 17.29
C SER A 365 -12.09 8.78 17.23
N ARG A 366 -12.99 9.60 16.69
CA ARG A 366 -14.35 9.17 16.32
C ARG A 366 -14.39 8.53 14.93
N GLY A 367 -13.23 8.22 14.35
CA GLY A 367 -13.13 7.76 12.97
C GLY A 367 -13.46 8.87 11.98
N SER A 368 -12.87 10.06 12.18
CA SER A 368 -12.95 11.22 11.27
C SER A 368 -12.13 10.97 10.00
N TRP A 369 -12.35 9.83 9.36
CA TRP A 369 -11.63 9.42 8.16
C TRP A 369 -12.07 10.21 6.92
N GLU A 370 -13.19 10.94 7.01
CA GLU A 370 -13.61 11.97 6.05
C GLU A 370 -12.55 13.06 5.82
N ASP A 371 -11.72 13.36 6.82
CA ASP A 371 -10.68 14.40 6.77
C ASP A 371 -9.35 13.89 6.19
N LEU A 372 -9.26 12.59 5.87
CA LEU A 372 -8.06 12.03 5.28
C LEU A 372 -7.83 12.58 3.86
N PRO A 373 -6.57 12.62 3.40
CA PRO A 373 -6.29 12.94 2.01
C PRO A 373 -7.10 12.05 1.07
N ARG A 374 -7.75 12.66 0.07
CA ARG A 374 -8.62 11.95 -0.89
C ARG A 374 -7.94 10.76 -1.57
N ALA A 375 -6.62 10.78 -1.76
CA ALA A 375 -5.87 9.64 -2.31
C ALA A 375 -5.92 8.36 -1.44
N LEU A 376 -6.27 8.49 -0.15
CA LEU A 376 -6.45 7.36 0.77
C LEU A 376 -7.91 6.91 0.87
N ILE A 377 -8.85 7.74 0.42
CA ILE A 377 -10.29 7.46 0.44
C ILE A 377 -10.71 6.97 -0.94
N ALA A 378 -11.24 5.76 -1.04
CA ALA A 378 -11.78 5.22 -2.28
C ALA A 378 -13.30 5.34 -2.28
N ASP A 379 -13.81 6.51 -2.66
CA ASP A 379 -15.24 6.84 -2.69
C ASP A 379 -15.99 6.33 -3.94
N ASP A 380 -15.26 6.01 -5.00
CA ASP A 380 -15.75 5.33 -6.21
C ASP A 380 -15.12 3.94 -6.34
N LEU A 381 -15.92 2.90 -6.12
CA LEU A 381 -15.46 1.51 -6.19
C LEU A 381 -15.18 1.06 -7.64
N GLY A 382 -15.84 1.66 -8.62
CA GLY A 382 -15.57 1.41 -10.04
C GLY A 382 -14.21 1.96 -10.46
N ALA A 383 -13.88 3.19 -10.03
CA ALA A 383 -12.56 3.77 -10.24
C ALA A 383 -11.48 2.99 -9.50
N LEU A 384 -11.75 2.53 -8.27
CA LEU A 384 -10.83 1.67 -7.52
C LEU A 384 -10.59 0.34 -8.24
N ALA A 385 -11.64 -0.29 -8.78
CA ALA A 385 -11.50 -1.52 -9.55
C ALA A 385 -10.61 -1.33 -10.79
N ALA A 386 -10.83 -0.24 -11.53
CA ALA A 386 -10.01 0.12 -12.69
C ALA A 386 -8.54 0.44 -12.32
N GLU A 387 -8.31 1.10 -11.18
CA GLU A 387 -6.96 1.34 -10.64
C GLU A 387 -6.24 0.00 -10.37
N LEU A 388 -6.93 -0.92 -9.69
CA LEU A 388 -6.36 -2.23 -9.34
C LEU A 388 -6.11 -3.10 -10.58
N ASP A 389 -7.01 -3.09 -11.56
CA ASP A 389 -6.84 -3.80 -12.84
C ASP A 389 -5.68 -3.22 -13.67
N GLY A 390 -5.35 -1.94 -13.47
CA GLY A 390 -4.22 -1.26 -14.11
C GLY A 390 -2.88 -1.44 -13.39
N LEU A 391 -2.82 -2.13 -12.24
CA LEU A 391 -1.57 -2.30 -11.51
C LEU A 391 -0.60 -3.25 -12.23
N PRO A 392 0.71 -2.98 -12.18
CA PRO A 392 1.70 -3.94 -12.63
C PRO A 392 1.59 -5.25 -11.83
N PRO A 393 2.05 -6.38 -12.38
CA PRO A 393 2.21 -7.63 -11.65
C PRO A 393 2.94 -7.48 -10.32
N ARG A 394 2.48 -8.15 -9.26
CA ARG A 394 3.10 -8.09 -7.92
C ARG A 394 4.63 -8.23 -7.89
N PRO A 395 5.27 -9.15 -8.65
CA PRO A 395 6.72 -9.33 -8.61
C PRO A 395 7.54 -8.11 -9.03
N VAL A 396 6.95 -7.18 -9.79
CA VAL A 396 7.63 -5.95 -10.26
C VAL A 396 7.09 -4.68 -9.63
N ARG A 397 6.04 -4.79 -8.80
CA ARG A 397 5.52 -3.67 -8.00
C ARG A 397 6.52 -3.22 -6.93
N ALA A 398 6.29 -2.03 -6.38
CA ALA A 398 7.08 -1.54 -5.25
C ALA A 398 6.82 -2.42 -4.02
N ARG A 399 7.85 -2.70 -3.21
CA ARG A 399 7.72 -3.52 -1.99
C ARG A 399 7.25 -2.65 -0.82
N VAL A 400 6.00 -2.22 -0.89
CA VAL A 400 5.38 -1.31 0.08
C VAL A 400 4.34 -2.07 0.92
N GLU A 401 4.53 -2.07 2.24
CA GLU A 401 3.76 -2.88 3.20
C GLU A 401 2.24 -2.57 3.22
N ALA A 402 1.86 -1.34 2.86
CA ALA A 402 0.47 -0.89 2.81
C ALA A 402 0.13 -0.18 1.49
N GLU A 403 0.67 -0.67 0.37
CA GLU A 403 0.41 -0.08 -0.97
C GLU A 403 -1.10 -0.02 -1.27
N LEU A 404 -1.81 -1.08 -0.89
CA LEU A 404 -3.22 -1.31 -1.21
C LEU A 404 -4.16 -1.11 -0.02
N VAL A 405 -3.71 -0.47 1.06
CA VAL A 405 -4.63 -0.08 2.12
C VAL A 405 -5.40 1.15 1.66
N ARG A 406 -6.73 1.08 1.73
CA ARG A 406 -7.65 2.17 1.41
C ARG A 406 -8.68 2.31 2.52
N VAL A 407 -9.27 3.49 2.62
CA VAL A 407 -10.47 3.75 3.39
C VAL A 407 -11.65 3.85 2.45
N VAL A 408 -12.64 2.98 2.61
CA VAL A 408 -13.80 2.89 1.72
C VAL A 408 -15.03 3.40 2.49
N PRO A 409 -15.68 4.50 2.05
CA PRO A 409 -16.97 4.90 2.58
C PRO A 409 -18.03 3.86 2.22
N VAL A 410 -18.93 3.59 3.16
CA VAL A 410 -20.02 2.64 2.99
C VAL A 410 -21.33 3.40 2.90
N ALA A 411 -22.03 3.26 1.78
CA ALA A 411 -23.39 3.77 1.63
C ALA A 411 -24.42 2.81 2.23
N GLU A 412 -24.26 1.51 1.97
CA GLU A 412 -25.17 0.47 2.45
C GLU A 412 -24.44 -0.88 2.58
N VAL A 413 -24.77 -1.65 3.62
CA VAL A 413 -24.43 -3.07 3.76
C VAL A 413 -25.61 -3.91 3.24
N ARG A 414 -25.45 -4.53 2.06
CA ARG A 414 -26.52 -5.26 1.38
C ARG A 414 -26.76 -6.66 1.95
N SER A 415 -25.69 -7.35 2.32
CA SER A 415 -25.79 -8.72 2.85
C SER A 415 -24.60 -9.04 3.73
N ILE A 416 -24.83 -9.95 4.68
CA ILE A 416 -23.82 -10.54 5.55
C ILE A 416 -24.02 -12.04 5.48
N SER A 417 -22.93 -12.79 5.29
CA SER A 417 -22.95 -14.23 5.14
C SER A 417 -21.76 -14.85 5.87
N TYR A 418 -21.98 -16.01 6.49
CA TYR A 418 -20.93 -16.79 7.11
C TYR A 418 -20.85 -18.16 6.48
N ALA A 419 -19.63 -18.56 6.14
CA ALA A 419 -19.29 -19.86 5.59
C ALA A 419 -18.63 -20.72 6.69
N PRO A 420 -19.36 -21.64 7.34
CA PRO A 420 -18.84 -22.39 8.49
C PRO A 420 -17.62 -23.26 8.15
N GLY A 421 -17.62 -23.86 6.94
CA GLY A 421 -16.51 -24.70 6.49
C GLY A 421 -15.20 -23.94 6.26
N ALA A 422 -15.29 -22.67 5.87
CA ALA A 422 -14.13 -21.80 5.69
C ALA A 422 -13.83 -20.94 6.94
N GLN A 423 -14.71 -20.96 7.94
CA GLN A 423 -14.72 -20.03 9.08
C GLN A 423 -14.54 -18.57 8.63
N ARG A 424 -15.30 -18.19 7.60
CA ARG A 424 -15.16 -16.90 6.91
C ARG A 424 -16.47 -16.14 6.91
N LEU A 425 -16.41 -14.84 7.19
CA LEU A 425 -17.53 -13.92 7.10
C LEU A 425 -17.31 -12.99 5.91
N ASP A 426 -18.30 -12.96 5.03
CA ASP A 426 -18.32 -12.13 3.82
C ASP A 426 -19.53 -11.19 3.90
N ALA A 427 -19.32 -9.91 3.59
CA ALA A 427 -20.39 -8.92 3.51
C ALA A 427 -20.30 -8.11 2.22
N VAL A 428 -21.43 -7.89 1.56
CA VAL A 428 -21.50 -7.05 0.37
C VAL A 428 -21.85 -5.64 0.79
N ILE A 429 -20.97 -4.70 0.50
CA ILE A 429 -21.17 -3.27 0.73
C ILE A 429 -21.34 -2.53 -0.59
N THR A 430 -21.84 -1.30 -0.54
CA THR A 430 -21.92 -0.42 -1.70
C THR A 430 -21.34 0.96 -1.43
N ASP A 431 -20.89 1.60 -2.51
CA ASP A 431 -20.63 3.03 -2.54
C ASP A 431 -21.91 3.84 -2.84
N ALA A 432 -21.78 5.17 -2.88
CA ALA A 432 -22.89 6.07 -3.16
C ALA A 432 -23.49 5.90 -4.58
N ALA A 433 -22.76 5.30 -5.51
CA ALA A 433 -23.23 4.98 -6.86
C ALA A 433 -23.90 3.59 -6.94
N GLY A 434 -23.91 2.82 -5.85
CA GLY A 434 -24.50 1.49 -5.76
C GLY A 434 -23.60 0.38 -6.33
N VAL A 435 -22.33 0.67 -6.64
CA VAL A 435 -21.32 -0.31 -7.05
C VAL A 435 -20.90 -1.11 -5.81
N THR A 436 -20.68 -2.42 -5.99
CA THR A 436 -20.46 -3.35 -4.87
C THR A 436 -19.00 -3.68 -4.63
N ALA A 437 -18.66 -3.90 -3.36
CA ALA A 437 -17.43 -4.54 -2.93
C ALA A 437 -17.74 -5.58 -1.84
N VAL A 438 -16.84 -6.56 -1.67
CA VAL A 438 -16.95 -7.60 -0.64
C VAL A 438 -15.96 -7.32 0.48
N VAL A 439 -16.45 -7.14 1.71
CA VAL A 439 -15.61 -7.16 2.91
C VAL A 439 -15.53 -8.60 3.39
N SER A 440 -14.33 -9.16 3.50
CA SER A 440 -14.12 -10.58 3.82
C SER A 440 -13.08 -10.76 4.91
N ALA A 441 -13.41 -11.53 5.94
CA ALA A 441 -12.48 -11.90 7.01
C ALA A 441 -12.61 -13.38 7.38
N THR A 442 -11.47 -14.03 7.63
CA THR A 442 -11.40 -15.41 8.14
C THR A 442 -11.06 -15.40 9.63
N HIS A 443 -11.64 -16.34 10.38
CA HIS A 443 -11.30 -16.58 11.78
C HIS A 443 -9.80 -16.84 11.94
N ALA A 444 -9.21 -16.25 12.99
CA ALA A 444 -7.85 -16.53 13.39
C ALA A 444 -7.77 -16.64 14.91
N ALA A 445 -7.14 -17.70 15.42
CA ALA A 445 -7.04 -17.93 16.86
C ALA A 445 -6.27 -16.82 17.60
N CYS A 446 -5.38 -16.10 16.92
CA CYS A 446 -4.66 -14.95 17.47
C CYS A 446 -5.49 -13.65 17.47
N ALA A 447 -6.67 -13.65 16.85
CA ALA A 447 -7.61 -12.52 16.76
C ALA A 447 -9.06 -13.05 16.99
N PRO A 448 -9.36 -13.55 18.20
CA PRO A 448 -10.55 -14.37 18.43
C PRO A 448 -11.87 -13.60 18.25
N GLY A 449 -11.90 -12.29 18.47
CA GLY A 449 -13.09 -11.46 18.26
C GLY A 449 -13.21 -10.84 16.86
N ARG A 450 -12.36 -11.21 15.89
CA ARG A 450 -12.34 -10.60 14.56
C ARG A 450 -13.69 -10.70 13.84
N LEU A 451 -14.29 -11.90 13.82
CA LEU A 451 -15.54 -12.11 13.09
C LEU A 451 -16.73 -11.49 13.81
N ASP A 452 -16.79 -11.61 15.14
CA ASP A 452 -17.88 -11.08 15.95
C ASP A 452 -17.93 -9.55 15.87
N SER A 453 -16.78 -8.89 16.00
CA SER A 453 -16.66 -7.44 15.89
C SER A 453 -16.95 -6.93 14.48
N MET A 454 -16.52 -7.66 13.44
CA MET A 454 -16.89 -7.36 12.06
C MET A 454 -18.41 -7.47 11.86
N ALA A 455 -19.04 -8.55 12.33
CA ALA A 455 -20.48 -8.73 12.22
C ALA A 455 -21.27 -7.64 12.97
N ALA A 456 -20.81 -7.26 14.16
CA ALA A 456 -21.40 -6.18 14.95
C ALA A 456 -21.25 -4.82 14.25
N ALA A 457 -20.06 -4.52 13.71
CA ALA A 457 -19.81 -3.27 12.99
C ALA A 457 -20.69 -3.16 11.73
N LEU A 458 -20.79 -4.24 10.94
CA LEU A 458 -21.60 -4.29 9.72
C LEU A 458 -23.12 -4.16 9.96
N ARG A 459 -23.60 -4.49 11.17
CA ARG A 459 -25.01 -4.34 11.55
C ARG A 459 -25.31 -3.00 12.24
N GLY A 460 -24.28 -2.25 12.62
CA GLY A 460 -24.41 -0.94 13.24
C GLY A 460 -24.33 0.19 12.22
N ASP A 461 -24.07 1.40 12.72
CA ASP A 461 -23.92 2.61 11.92
C ASP A 461 -22.52 2.71 11.29
N LEU A 462 -22.20 1.76 10.40
CA LEU A 462 -20.93 1.71 9.68
C LEU A 462 -20.82 2.87 8.68
N ARG A 463 -19.77 3.67 8.81
CA ARG A 463 -19.46 4.78 7.89
C ARG A 463 -18.33 4.46 6.93
N TYR A 464 -17.28 3.81 7.44
CA TYR A 464 -16.09 3.48 6.64
C TYR A 464 -15.47 2.15 7.02
N VAL A 465 -14.87 1.49 6.03
CA VAL A 465 -14.01 0.31 6.19
C VAL A 465 -12.58 0.68 5.79
N ALA A 466 -11.62 0.51 6.69
CA ALA A 466 -10.21 0.53 6.34
C ALA A 466 -9.73 -0.91 6.14
N GLY A 467 -8.97 -1.15 5.08
CA GLY A 467 -8.45 -2.48 4.81
C GLY A 467 -7.58 -2.56 3.57
N SER A 468 -6.92 -3.71 3.42
CA SER A 468 -6.20 -4.03 2.19
C SER A 468 -7.19 -4.41 1.10
N VAL A 469 -7.10 -3.75 -0.05
CA VAL A 469 -7.99 -4.02 -1.19
C VAL A 469 -7.29 -4.88 -2.24
N ARG A 470 -8.06 -5.77 -2.87
CA ARG A 470 -7.60 -6.59 -4.00
C ARG A 470 -8.73 -6.83 -4.99
N ARG A 471 -8.37 -7.29 -6.18
CA ARG A 471 -9.33 -7.82 -7.16
C ARG A 471 -9.50 -9.31 -6.92
N SER A 472 -10.73 -9.77 -6.93
CA SER A 472 -11.03 -11.19 -7.04
C SER A 472 -12.43 -11.44 -7.59
N GLY A 473 -12.57 -12.40 -8.50
CA GLY A 473 -13.80 -12.73 -9.20
C GLY A 473 -14.36 -11.59 -10.05
N GLY A 474 -13.54 -10.60 -10.43
CA GLY A 474 -14.01 -9.36 -11.04
C GLY A 474 -14.65 -8.38 -10.04
N GLU A 475 -14.60 -8.64 -8.74
CA GLU A 475 -15.08 -7.77 -7.65
C GLU A 475 -13.92 -7.16 -6.84
N VAL A 476 -14.17 -6.05 -6.15
CA VAL A 476 -13.23 -5.51 -5.17
C VAL A 476 -13.44 -6.24 -3.85
N VAL A 477 -12.39 -6.86 -3.33
CA VAL A 477 -12.40 -7.54 -2.04
C VAL A 477 -11.55 -6.75 -1.04
N ILE A 478 -12.13 -6.45 0.12
CA ILE A 478 -11.51 -5.70 1.21
C ILE A 478 -11.23 -6.68 2.35
N ASP A 479 -9.96 -6.83 2.74
CA ASP A 479 -9.56 -7.49 3.98
C ASP A 479 -9.46 -6.44 5.09
N PRO A 480 -10.44 -6.37 6.01
CA PRO A 480 -10.61 -5.23 6.90
C PRO A 480 -9.56 -5.21 8.03
N THR A 481 -8.98 -4.04 8.27
CA THR A 481 -8.08 -3.74 9.39
C THR A 481 -8.76 -2.92 10.47
N GLY A 482 -9.79 -2.15 10.12
CA GLY A 482 -10.58 -1.34 11.04
C GLY A 482 -11.91 -0.87 10.44
N PHE A 483 -12.85 -0.51 11.31
CA PHE A 483 -14.17 0.03 10.95
C PHE A 483 -14.40 1.35 11.67
N ALA A 484 -14.82 2.39 10.96
CA ALA A 484 -15.30 3.63 11.57
C ALA A 484 -16.82 3.61 11.64
N LEU A 485 -17.34 3.65 12.86
CA LEU A 485 -18.76 3.80 13.18
C LEU A 485 -19.08 5.29 13.39
N ALA A 486 -20.33 5.61 13.74
CA ALA A 486 -20.74 7.00 14.02
C ALA A 486 -19.84 7.73 15.05
N ASP A 487 -19.48 7.06 16.15
CA ASP A 487 -18.74 7.69 17.26
C ASP A 487 -17.46 6.96 17.70
N SER A 488 -17.06 5.90 17.00
CA SER A 488 -15.91 5.08 17.41
C SER A 488 -15.21 4.38 16.25
N VAL A 489 -13.98 3.95 16.50
CA VAL A 489 -13.23 3.06 15.61
C VAL A 489 -13.13 1.68 16.25
N VAL A 490 -13.55 0.66 15.53
CA VAL A 490 -13.42 -0.75 15.91
C VAL A 490 -12.22 -1.35 15.19
N VAL A 491 -11.35 -2.02 15.94
CA VAL A 491 -10.18 -2.72 15.39
C VAL A 491 -10.36 -4.22 15.62
N PRO A 492 -10.87 -4.97 14.62
CA PRO A 492 -11.35 -6.35 14.83
C PRO A 492 -10.32 -7.30 15.45
N ASP A 493 -9.06 -7.14 15.06
CA ASP A 493 -7.99 -8.01 15.54
C ASP A 493 -7.61 -7.77 17.01
N LEU A 494 -8.09 -6.68 17.61
CA LEU A 494 -7.81 -6.31 19.00
C LEU A 494 -9.04 -6.43 19.91
N THR A 495 -10.19 -6.89 19.40
CA THR A 495 -11.42 -7.05 20.19
C THR A 495 -11.55 -8.43 20.80
N ASP A 496 -12.10 -8.48 22.02
CA ASP A 496 -12.48 -9.74 22.66
C ASP A 496 -13.56 -10.47 21.84
N ALA A 497 -13.57 -11.80 21.95
CA ALA A 497 -14.58 -12.62 21.30
C ALA A 497 -15.93 -12.47 22.00
N ASP A 498 -16.99 -12.32 21.21
CA ASP A 498 -18.36 -12.33 21.67
C ASP A 498 -19.05 -13.60 21.20
N ARG A 499 -19.19 -14.55 22.13
CA ARG A 499 -19.78 -15.87 21.86
C ARG A 499 -21.30 -15.85 21.63
N THR A 500 -21.92 -14.68 21.69
CA THR A 500 -23.37 -14.53 21.51
C THR A 500 -23.76 -14.11 20.09
N ALA A 501 -22.80 -13.71 19.26
CA ALA A 501 -23.05 -13.31 17.88
C ALA A 501 -23.36 -14.54 17.01
N ASP A 502 -24.60 -14.65 16.52
CA ASP A 502 -24.94 -15.55 15.42
C ASP A 502 -24.76 -14.78 14.10
N PRO A 503 -23.75 -15.11 13.26
CA PRO A 503 -23.57 -14.44 11.98
C PRO A 503 -24.63 -14.84 10.95
N GLY A 504 -25.48 -15.83 11.24
CA GLY A 504 -26.41 -16.42 10.28
C GLY A 504 -25.69 -17.37 9.31
N SER A 505 -26.31 -18.50 8.99
CA SER A 505 -25.73 -19.47 8.05
C SER A 505 -26.18 -19.18 6.62
N ALA A 506 -25.23 -19.03 5.70
CA ALA A 506 -25.50 -18.97 4.27
C ALA A 506 -25.13 -20.30 3.60
N PRO A 507 -25.80 -20.68 2.48
CA PRO A 507 -25.44 -21.88 1.74
C PRO A 507 -23.97 -21.82 1.29
N ALA A 508 -23.30 -22.98 1.32
CA ALA A 508 -21.91 -23.09 0.92
C ALA A 508 -21.72 -22.61 -0.52
N GLN A 509 -20.72 -21.75 -0.72
CA GLN A 509 -20.32 -21.30 -2.04
C GLN A 509 -19.85 -22.49 -2.89
N ALA A 510 -20.13 -22.46 -4.19
CA ALA A 510 -19.69 -23.51 -5.10
C ALA A 510 -18.16 -23.67 -5.08
N PRO A 511 -17.63 -24.90 -5.22
CA PRO A 511 -16.19 -25.14 -5.20
C PRO A 511 -15.48 -24.42 -6.34
N ASP A 512 -14.40 -23.70 -6.00
CA ASP A 512 -13.59 -22.97 -6.96
C ASP A 512 -12.53 -23.90 -7.60
N ALA A 513 -12.93 -24.57 -8.68
CA ALA A 513 -12.06 -25.49 -9.41
C ALA A 513 -10.83 -24.81 -10.02
N LEU A 514 -10.95 -23.55 -10.45
CA LEU A 514 -9.85 -22.75 -10.99
C LEU A 514 -8.82 -22.47 -9.90
N GLY A 515 -9.30 -22.00 -8.75
CA GLY A 515 -8.50 -21.75 -7.56
C GLY A 515 -7.74 -22.98 -7.10
N LEU A 516 -8.43 -24.11 -6.97
CA LEU A 516 -7.81 -25.38 -6.58
C LEU A 516 -6.69 -25.81 -7.53
N ALA A 517 -6.87 -25.64 -8.84
CA ALA A 517 -5.84 -25.99 -9.83
C ALA A 517 -4.61 -25.07 -9.74
N LEU A 518 -4.82 -23.78 -9.45
CA LEU A 518 -3.75 -22.81 -9.24
C LEU A 518 -2.99 -23.07 -7.93
N ASP A 519 -3.71 -23.34 -6.84
CA ASP A 519 -3.14 -23.65 -5.53
C ASP A 519 -2.30 -24.95 -5.59
N GLU A 520 -2.80 -25.98 -6.29
CA GLU A 520 -2.07 -27.22 -6.54
C GLU A 520 -0.78 -26.97 -7.35
N ALA A 521 -0.85 -26.12 -8.38
CA ALA A 521 0.31 -25.79 -9.20
C ALA A 521 1.36 -24.97 -8.44
N ALA A 522 0.94 -23.95 -7.69
CA ALA A 522 1.82 -23.15 -6.87
C ALA A 522 2.52 -24.00 -5.78
N ALA A 523 1.80 -24.93 -5.16
CA ALA A 523 2.36 -25.85 -4.18
C ALA A 523 3.48 -26.73 -4.77
N VAL A 524 3.27 -27.33 -5.94
CA VAL A 524 4.30 -28.16 -6.61
C VAL A 524 5.54 -27.34 -6.99
N LEU A 525 5.35 -26.10 -7.46
CA LEU A 525 6.48 -25.22 -7.80
C LEU A 525 7.25 -24.76 -6.55
N ALA A 526 6.54 -24.49 -5.44
CA ALA A 526 7.15 -24.17 -4.15
C ALA A 526 7.90 -25.36 -3.54
N GLU A 527 7.39 -26.58 -3.69
CA GLU A 527 8.12 -27.81 -3.32
C GLU A 527 9.46 -27.93 -4.05
N LEU A 528 9.51 -27.55 -5.34
CA LEU A 528 10.75 -27.55 -6.11
C LEU A 528 11.75 -26.49 -5.64
N ALA A 529 11.30 -25.29 -5.26
CA ALA A 529 12.17 -24.29 -4.64
C ALA A 529 12.69 -24.74 -3.27
N HIS A 530 11.86 -25.47 -2.52
CA HIS A 530 12.26 -26.03 -1.24
C HIS A 530 13.33 -27.13 -1.40
N GLY A 531 13.05 -28.14 -2.23
CA GLY A 531 13.90 -29.33 -2.40
C GLY A 531 15.09 -29.13 -3.34
N GLY A 532 15.00 -28.18 -4.28
CA GLY A 532 16.02 -27.93 -5.29
C GLY A 532 15.74 -28.69 -6.59
N LEU A 533 15.96 -28.04 -7.74
CA LEU A 533 15.78 -28.66 -9.04
C LEU A 533 16.70 -29.88 -9.24
N GLN A 534 17.94 -29.80 -8.75
CA GLN A 534 18.94 -30.88 -8.92
C GLN A 534 18.64 -32.12 -8.07
N HIS A 535 17.79 -31.96 -7.05
CA HIS A 535 17.39 -33.02 -6.13
C HIS A 535 15.93 -33.42 -6.32
N ALA A 536 15.31 -32.99 -7.41
CA ALA A 536 13.93 -33.33 -7.71
C ALA A 536 13.76 -34.86 -7.83
N PRO A 537 12.84 -35.48 -7.06
CA PRO A 537 12.56 -36.90 -7.18
C PRO A 537 12.13 -37.29 -8.60
N ALA A 538 12.42 -38.53 -9.01
CA ALA A 538 12.09 -39.04 -10.35
C ALA A 538 10.57 -38.98 -10.69
N THR A 539 9.70 -38.85 -9.69
CA THR A 539 8.24 -38.72 -9.85
C THR A 539 7.77 -37.29 -10.14
N VAL A 540 8.62 -36.28 -9.92
CA VAL A 540 8.26 -34.87 -10.10
C VAL A 540 7.83 -34.54 -11.53
N PRO A 541 8.52 -34.98 -12.60
CA PRO A 541 8.08 -34.69 -13.97
C PRO A 541 6.65 -35.16 -14.26
N ASP A 542 6.25 -36.33 -13.74
CA ASP A 542 4.88 -36.85 -13.94
C ASP A 542 3.84 -36.06 -13.14
N ARG A 543 4.17 -35.62 -11.92
CA ARG A 543 3.33 -34.70 -11.13
C ARG A 543 3.14 -33.38 -11.88
N LEU A 544 4.21 -32.76 -12.37
CA LEU A 544 4.14 -31.53 -13.15
C LEU A 544 3.27 -31.68 -14.41
N ARG A 545 3.41 -32.79 -15.16
CA ARG A 545 2.54 -33.07 -16.33
C ARG A 545 1.06 -33.26 -15.94
N ALA A 546 0.79 -33.86 -14.79
CA ALA A 546 -0.58 -33.97 -14.28
C ALA A 546 -1.15 -32.60 -13.91
N THR A 547 -0.39 -31.77 -13.19
CA THR A 547 -0.73 -30.38 -12.86
C THR A 547 -0.95 -29.54 -14.12
N ALA A 548 -0.08 -29.64 -15.13
CA ALA A 548 -0.22 -28.96 -16.41
C ALA A 548 -1.53 -29.32 -17.11
N ARG A 549 -1.91 -30.61 -17.14
CA ARG A 549 -3.19 -31.07 -17.69
C ARG A 549 -4.39 -30.47 -16.94
N ARG A 550 -4.33 -30.38 -15.61
CA ARG A 550 -5.38 -29.74 -14.80
C ARG A 550 -5.53 -28.26 -15.12
N LEU A 551 -4.42 -27.51 -15.18
CA LEU A 551 -4.42 -26.10 -15.57
C LEU A 551 -5.04 -25.89 -16.96
N ARG A 552 -4.72 -26.75 -17.94
CA ARG A 552 -5.35 -26.70 -19.27
C ARG A 552 -6.84 -27.04 -19.22
N GLY A 553 -7.24 -28.00 -18.39
CA GLY A 553 -8.63 -28.40 -18.19
C GLY A 553 -9.51 -27.26 -17.66
N VAL A 554 -8.95 -26.36 -16.85
CA VAL A 554 -9.63 -25.15 -16.36
C VAL A 554 -9.40 -23.91 -17.25
N GLY A 555 -8.82 -24.09 -18.44
CA GLY A 555 -8.63 -23.03 -19.44
C GLY A 555 -7.32 -22.24 -19.38
N LEU A 556 -6.45 -22.49 -18.38
CA LEU A 556 -5.16 -21.82 -18.20
C LEU A 556 -4.05 -22.44 -19.09
N ARG A 557 -4.24 -22.36 -20.40
CA ARG A 557 -3.36 -23.00 -21.41
C ARG A 557 -1.89 -22.60 -21.29
N ARG A 558 -1.61 -21.29 -21.21
CA ARG A 558 -0.24 -20.76 -21.12
C ARG A 558 0.49 -21.15 -19.83
N ALA A 559 -0.23 -21.24 -18.71
CA ALA A 559 0.34 -21.70 -17.45
C ALA A 559 0.64 -23.21 -17.53
N GLY A 560 -0.29 -24.00 -18.07
CA GLY A 560 -0.07 -25.43 -18.28
C GLY A 560 1.09 -25.73 -19.25
N GLU A 561 1.26 -24.97 -20.32
CA GLU A 561 2.42 -25.05 -21.23
C GLU A 561 3.74 -24.77 -20.52
N ALA A 562 3.82 -23.74 -19.68
CA ALA A 562 5.03 -23.42 -18.94
C ALA A 562 5.39 -24.50 -17.90
N VAL A 563 4.40 -25.02 -17.17
CA VAL A 563 4.59 -26.14 -16.23
C VAL A 563 5.06 -27.40 -16.95
N GLU A 564 4.56 -27.67 -18.15
CA GLU A 564 5.01 -28.81 -18.95
C GLU A 564 6.42 -28.61 -19.54
N ALA A 565 6.76 -27.39 -19.95
CA ALA A 565 8.12 -27.05 -20.39
C ALA A 565 9.13 -27.28 -19.27
N LEU A 566 8.80 -26.91 -18.02
CA LEU A 566 9.61 -27.25 -16.86
C LEU A 566 9.75 -28.76 -16.70
N ALA A 567 8.65 -29.51 -16.78
CA ALA A 567 8.69 -30.97 -16.66
C ALA A 567 9.59 -31.65 -17.72
N ALA A 568 9.68 -31.09 -18.92
CA ALA A 568 10.57 -31.55 -19.98
C ALA A 568 12.03 -31.13 -19.77
N GLY A 569 12.27 -29.99 -19.11
CA GLY A 569 13.60 -29.45 -18.81
C GLY A 569 14.28 -30.04 -17.57
N LEU A 570 13.54 -30.77 -16.72
CA LEU A 570 14.10 -31.48 -15.58
C LEU A 570 14.86 -32.74 -16.04
N GLY A 571 16.17 -32.58 -16.26
CA GLY A 571 17.13 -33.65 -16.52
C GLY A 571 17.99 -34.01 -15.29
N PRO A 572 18.96 -34.92 -15.44
CA PRO A 572 19.87 -35.30 -14.35
C PRO A 572 20.81 -34.17 -13.90
N ASP A 573 20.99 -33.14 -14.72
CA ASP A 573 21.75 -31.93 -14.41
C ASP A 573 20.97 -30.67 -14.86
N PRO A 574 20.03 -30.17 -14.03
CA PRO A 574 19.20 -29.04 -14.40
C PRO A 574 20.01 -27.72 -14.33
N GLY A 575 20.48 -27.28 -15.50
CA GLY A 575 21.17 -26.00 -15.68
C GLY A 575 20.24 -24.78 -15.73
N ASP A 576 20.76 -23.66 -16.22
CA ASP A 576 20.04 -22.36 -16.24
C ASP A 576 18.72 -22.41 -17.03
N ALA A 577 18.60 -23.27 -18.05
CA ALA A 577 17.36 -23.46 -18.79
C ALA A 577 16.21 -23.99 -17.92
N ALA A 578 16.49 -24.88 -16.96
CA ALA A 578 15.50 -25.41 -16.03
C ALA A 578 15.08 -24.35 -15.00
N VAL A 579 16.03 -23.53 -14.55
CA VAL A 579 15.77 -22.35 -13.69
C VAL A 579 14.83 -21.37 -14.40
N GLU A 580 15.13 -20.99 -15.64
CA GLU A 580 14.30 -20.06 -16.41
C GLU A 580 12.89 -20.62 -16.69
N ALA A 581 12.79 -21.92 -16.97
CA ALA A 581 11.51 -22.61 -17.16
C ALA A 581 10.68 -22.65 -15.86
N TRP A 582 11.31 -22.89 -14.71
CA TRP A 582 10.64 -22.83 -13.41
C TRP A 582 10.14 -21.42 -13.12
N VAL A 583 10.96 -20.39 -13.38
CA VAL A 583 10.56 -18.99 -13.19
C VAL A 583 9.39 -18.62 -14.10
N ASP A 584 9.40 -19.02 -15.37
CA ASP A 584 8.26 -18.77 -16.28
C ASP A 584 6.97 -19.46 -15.80
N ALA A 585 7.06 -20.72 -15.36
CA ALA A 585 5.92 -21.44 -14.80
C ALA A 585 5.38 -20.76 -13.54
N HIS A 586 6.25 -20.42 -12.58
CA HIS A 586 5.87 -19.78 -11.31
C HIS A 586 5.23 -18.42 -11.52
N LEU A 587 5.83 -17.57 -12.38
CA LEU A 587 5.27 -16.26 -12.68
C LEU A 587 3.90 -16.37 -13.35
N ARG A 588 3.69 -17.29 -14.31
CA ARG A 588 2.39 -17.45 -14.98
C ARG A 588 1.31 -17.99 -14.05
N VAL A 589 1.64 -18.95 -13.18
CA VAL A 589 0.70 -19.49 -12.20
C VAL A 589 0.30 -18.41 -11.20
N ASN A 590 1.26 -17.68 -10.63
CA ASN A 590 0.96 -16.64 -9.65
C ASN A 590 0.28 -15.41 -10.26
N LEU A 591 0.60 -15.03 -11.50
CA LEU A 591 -0.14 -14.00 -12.23
C LEU A 591 -1.60 -14.38 -12.43
N ALA A 592 -1.86 -15.62 -12.84
CA ALA A 592 -3.23 -16.11 -12.97
C ALA A 592 -3.95 -16.17 -11.62
N ALA A 593 -3.25 -16.50 -10.53
CA ALA A 593 -3.79 -16.46 -9.18
C ALA A 593 -4.05 -15.04 -8.66
N GLU A 594 -3.25 -14.05 -9.07
CA GLU A 594 -3.46 -12.63 -8.73
C GLU A 594 -4.69 -12.05 -9.44
N MET A 595 -4.97 -12.54 -10.67
CA MET A 595 -6.13 -12.12 -11.46
C MET A 595 -7.40 -12.93 -11.18
N ARG A 596 -7.32 -13.93 -10.30
CA ARG A 596 -8.47 -14.75 -9.87
C ARG A 596 -9.41 -13.90 -9.07
#